data_AF-A0A9D4TKS0-F1
#
_entry.id   AF-A0A9D4TKS0-F1
#
_cell.length_a   1.000
_cell.length_b   1.000
_cell.length_c   1.000
_cell.angle_alpha   90.00
_cell.angle_beta   90.00
_cell.angle_gamma   90.00
#
_symmetry.space_group_name_H-M   'P 1'
#
loop_
_entity.id
_entity.type
_entity.pdbx_description
1 polymer ?
#
loop_
_entity_poly.entity_id
_entity_poly.type
_entity_poly.pdbx_seq_one_letter_code
_entity_poly.pdbx_strand_id
1 'polypeptide(L)'
;MSVASRLTRRTIASAVKGLHRLVMLLSSMRHTSATTQYVSSYLQRQGIDSFTLEYLQITRPFVFRLSVARDIEPVLSWLRSVGCGGDKLVDLVRHAPGILSASVDDHLEPLAALVQEAGGRPQNVLGMCCPGIFEVPVGQLAAARLVLRHMGASEGAVSQLLLRAPDVYVQLTQALMHLFPDWMQQHQLSPWNSSKWMAAPGSSSSYSSGTAHGAAACPPDFLLQAKRLHGCQVRRCLLQVLAALDAFKPQGAVEWDAAAAETAAADVQHAIDGLDRALLDEQHAPPYVVCA
;
A
#
# COMPACT_ATOMS: atom_id res chain seq x y z
N MET A 1 -49.73 -10.23 -31.41
CA MET A 1 -48.27 -10.28 -31.15
C MET A 1 -48.00 -10.18 -29.64
N SER A 2 -47.51 -11.26 -29.03
CA SER A 2 -47.36 -11.42 -27.58
C SER A 2 -46.35 -10.43 -26.97
N VAL A 3 -46.64 -9.93 -25.76
CA VAL A 3 -45.74 -9.05 -24.98
C VAL A 3 -44.40 -9.72 -24.70
N ALA A 4 -44.37 -11.06 -24.61
CA ALA A 4 -43.15 -11.85 -24.40
C ALA A 4 -42.13 -11.70 -25.54
N SER A 5 -42.56 -11.45 -26.78
CA SER A 5 -41.64 -11.29 -27.92
C SER A 5 -40.99 -9.89 -27.99
N ARG A 6 -41.56 -8.89 -27.30
CA ARG A 6 -41.00 -7.53 -27.24
C ARG A 6 -39.91 -7.40 -26.18
N LEU A 7 -40.05 -8.09 -25.05
CA LEU A 7 -39.08 -8.11 -23.97
C LEU A 7 -37.78 -8.79 -24.41
N THR A 8 -37.86 -9.97 -25.02
CA THR A 8 -36.69 -10.71 -25.54
C THR A 8 -35.90 -9.93 -26.60
N ARG A 9 -36.58 -9.20 -27.50
CA ARG A 9 -35.90 -8.33 -28.49
C ARG A 9 -35.09 -7.21 -27.85
N ARG A 10 -35.57 -6.61 -26.75
CA ARG A 10 -34.86 -5.51 -26.08
C ARG A 10 -33.61 -6.01 -25.36
N THR A 11 -33.68 -7.17 -24.70
CA THR A 11 -32.52 -7.75 -24.00
C THR A 11 -31.41 -8.14 -24.99
N ILE A 12 -31.78 -8.79 -26.10
CA ILE A 12 -30.82 -9.18 -27.14
C ILE A 12 -30.18 -7.95 -27.79
N ALA A 13 -30.97 -6.92 -28.11
CA ALA A 13 -30.43 -5.70 -28.70
C ALA A 13 -29.44 -4.97 -27.75
N SER A 14 -29.68 -5.00 -26.45
CA SER A 14 -28.75 -4.46 -25.44
C SER A 14 -27.45 -5.27 -25.38
N ALA A 15 -27.56 -6.60 -25.31
CA ALA A 15 -26.41 -7.49 -25.29
C ALA A 15 -25.54 -7.37 -26.54
N VAL A 16 -26.15 -7.30 -27.73
CA VAL A 16 -25.43 -7.11 -29.00
C VAL A 16 -24.73 -5.76 -29.06
N LYS A 17 -25.34 -4.68 -28.53
CA LYS A 17 -24.66 -3.37 -28.42
C LYS A 17 -23.49 -3.41 -27.45
N GLY A 18 -23.61 -4.12 -26.34
CA GLY A 18 -22.50 -4.36 -25.40
C GLY A 18 -21.35 -5.13 -26.05
N LEU A 19 -21.68 -6.21 -26.77
CA LEU A 19 -20.69 -7.03 -27.48
C LEU A 19 -20.04 -6.25 -28.63
N HIS A 20 -20.78 -5.44 -29.36
CA HIS A 20 -20.23 -4.61 -30.43
C HIS A 20 -19.29 -3.53 -29.89
N ARG A 21 -19.61 -2.89 -28.75
CA ARG A 21 -18.69 -1.97 -28.07
C ARG A 21 -17.42 -2.69 -27.63
N LEU A 22 -17.52 -3.90 -27.09
CA LEU A 22 -16.37 -4.75 -26.77
C LEU A 22 -15.55 -5.09 -28.02
N VAL A 23 -16.18 -5.51 -29.12
CA VAL A 23 -15.49 -5.86 -30.37
C VAL A 23 -14.82 -4.63 -31.01
N MET A 24 -15.43 -3.45 -30.94
CA MET A 24 -14.82 -2.21 -31.44
C MET A 24 -13.63 -1.76 -30.58
N LEU A 25 -13.72 -1.92 -29.25
CA LEU A 25 -12.57 -1.73 -28.36
C LEU A 25 -11.46 -2.74 -28.68
N LEU A 26 -11.80 -4.02 -28.88
CA LEU A 26 -10.86 -5.08 -29.25
C LEU A 26 -10.23 -4.85 -30.63
N SER A 27 -10.99 -4.34 -31.60
CA SER A 27 -10.48 -4.04 -32.96
C SER A 27 -9.58 -2.81 -32.96
N SER A 28 -9.89 -1.80 -32.13
CA SER A 28 -9.01 -0.65 -31.93
C SER A 28 -7.71 -1.03 -31.18
N MET A 29 -7.76 -2.08 -30.35
CA MET A 29 -6.58 -2.68 -29.72
C MET A 29 -5.73 -3.55 -30.66
N ARG A 30 -6.25 -3.99 -31.82
CA ARG A 30 -5.50 -4.83 -32.79
C ARG A 30 -4.53 -4.07 -33.67
N HIS A 31 -4.55 -2.73 -33.65
CA HIS A 31 -3.39 -1.97 -34.09
C HIS A 31 -2.40 -1.87 -32.93
N THR A 32 -1.64 -2.94 -32.73
CA THR A 32 -0.44 -2.90 -31.91
C THR A 32 0.48 -1.85 -32.54
N SER A 33 0.64 -0.72 -31.87
CA SER A 33 1.64 0.27 -32.28
C SER A 33 3.01 -0.40 -32.33
N ALA A 34 3.93 0.11 -33.17
CA ALA A 34 5.31 -0.36 -33.18
C ALA A 34 5.93 -0.35 -31.76
N THR A 35 5.53 0.61 -30.92
CA THR A 35 5.91 0.69 -29.50
C THR A 35 5.43 -0.51 -28.70
N THR A 36 4.16 -0.90 -28.84
CA THR A 36 3.58 -2.07 -28.15
C THR A 36 4.35 -3.33 -28.51
N GLN A 37 4.61 -3.53 -29.81
CA GLN A 37 5.31 -4.71 -30.30
C GLN A 37 6.77 -4.75 -29.82
N TYR A 38 7.43 -3.59 -29.75
CA TYR A 38 8.77 -3.44 -29.21
C TYR A 38 8.83 -3.78 -27.71
N VAL A 39 7.91 -3.24 -26.89
CA VAL A 39 7.83 -3.54 -25.46
C VAL A 39 7.54 -5.03 -25.24
N SER A 40 6.58 -5.62 -25.96
CA SER A 40 6.29 -7.06 -25.86
C SER A 40 7.52 -7.91 -26.18
N SER A 41 8.21 -7.59 -27.28
CA SER A 41 9.42 -8.32 -27.69
C SER A 41 10.56 -8.14 -26.69
N TYR A 42 10.70 -6.96 -26.08
CA TYR A 42 11.67 -6.74 -25.02
C TYR A 42 11.35 -7.59 -23.79
N LEU A 43 10.13 -7.50 -23.25
CA LEU A 43 9.70 -8.28 -22.08
C LEU A 43 9.82 -9.79 -22.33
N GLN A 44 9.52 -10.26 -23.54
CA GLN A 44 9.71 -11.65 -23.93
C GLN A 44 11.17 -12.10 -23.84
N ARG A 45 12.12 -11.25 -24.28
CA ARG A 45 13.56 -11.51 -24.11
C ARG A 45 14.00 -11.49 -22.65
N GLN A 46 13.28 -10.79 -21.78
CA GLN A 46 13.54 -10.80 -20.34
C GLN A 46 12.96 -12.05 -19.64
N GLY A 47 12.34 -12.98 -20.39
CA GLY A 47 11.81 -14.24 -19.88
C GLY A 47 10.31 -14.23 -19.60
N ILE A 48 9.59 -13.14 -19.91
CA ILE A 48 8.13 -13.08 -19.75
C ILE A 48 7.45 -13.87 -20.87
N ASP A 49 6.68 -14.88 -20.51
CA ASP A 49 5.99 -15.73 -21.47
C ASP A 49 4.83 -15.00 -22.19
N SER A 50 4.43 -15.52 -23.35
CA SER A 50 3.39 -14.91 -24.19
C SER A 50 2.04 -14.79 -23.49
N PHE A 51 1.67 -15.75 -22.64
CA PHE A 51 0.41 -15.70 -21.91
C PHE A 51 0.41 -14.58 -20.86
N THR A 52 1.53 -14.38 -20.15
CA THR A 52 1.68 -13.24 -19.23
C THR A 52 1.65 -11.90 -19.98
N LEU A 53 2.22 -11.82 -21.18
CA LEU A 53 2.14 -10.61 -22.01
C LEU A 53 0.71 -10.28 -22.45
N GLU A 54 -0.06 -11.29 -22.88
CA GLU A 54 -1.47 -11.11 -23.21
C GLU A 54 -2.29 -10.68 -21.99
N TYR A 55 -2.04 -11.31 -20.84
CA TYR A 55 -2.64 -10.93 -19.57
C TYR A 55 -2.30 -9.48 -19.19
N LEU A 56 -1.05 -9.07 -19.31
CA LEU A 56 -0.61 -7.69 -19.09
C LEU A 56 -1.32 -6.72 -20.05
N GLN A 57 -1.50 -7.09 -21.31
CA GLN A 57 -2.13 -6.24 -22.30
C GLN A 57 -3.61 -5.99 -21.97
N ILE A 58 -4.28 -6.98 -21.40
CA ILE A 58 -5.68 -6.88 -20.97
C ILE A 58 -5.81 -6.12 -19.65
N THR A 59 -4.98 -6.43 -18.66
CA THR A 59 -5.12 -5.90 -17.30
C THR A 59 -4.45 -4.54 -17.10
N ARG A 60 -3.31 -4.29 -17.75
CA ARG A 60 -2.54 -3.05 -17.67
C ARG A 60 -1.99 -2.63 -19.04
N PRO A 61 -2.86 -2.23 -19.99
CA PRO A 61 -2.43 -1.80 -21.33
C PRO A 61 -1.44 -0.61 -21.30
N PHE A 62 -1.45 0.19 -20.23
CA PHE A 62 -0.53 1.32 -20.06
C PHE A 62 0.95 0.91 -20.02
N VAL A 63 1.29 -0.29 -19.55
CA VAL A 63 2.69 -0.78 -19.50
C VAL A 63 3.32 -0.78 -20.90
N PHE A 64 2.54 -1.05 -21.95
CA PHE A 64 3.02 -1.06 -23.34
C PHE A 64 3.22 0.34 -23.94
N ARG A 65 2.92 1.39 -23.18
CA ARG A 65 3.18 2.79 -23.55
C ARG A 65 4.41 3.36 -22.84
N LEU A 66 4.98 2.62 -21.88
CA LEU A 66 6.17 3.01 -21.15
C LEU A 66 7.42 2.94 -22.04
N SER A 67 8.42 3.75 -21.71
CA SER A 67 9.74 3.67 -22.31
C SER A 67 10.48 2.47 -21.74
N VAL A 68 10.96 1.58 -22.62
CA VAL A 68 11.79 0.45 -22.18
C VAL A 68 13.01 0.94 -21.41
N ALA A 69 13.75 1.92 -21.95
CA ALA A 69 15.01 2.37 -21.37
C ALA A 69 14.84 3.20 -20.09
N ARG A 70 13.78 4.01 -19.98
CA ARG A 70 13.59 4.92 -18.84
C ARG A 70 12.75 4.31 -17.71
N ASP A 71 11.78 3.47 -18.04
CA ASP A 71 10.79 3.01 -17.08
C ASP A 71 10.97 1.51 -16.77
N ILE A 72 10.93 0.66 -17.80
CA ILE A 72 10.88 -0.81 -17.61
C ILE A 72 12.25 -1.39 -17.24
N GLU A 73 13.31 -1.02 -17.94
CA GLU A 73 14.65 -1.58 -17.77
C GLU A 73 15.24 -1.31 -16.37
N PRO A 74 15.14 -0.08 -15.82
CA PRO A 74 15.57 0.18 -14.44
C PRO A 74 14.83 -0.70 -13.42
N VAL A 75 13.51 -0.85 -13.56
CA VAL A 75 12.70 -1.71 -12.68
C VAL A 75 13.15 -3.17 -12.76
N LEU A 76 13.30 -3.72 -13.98
CA LEU A 76 13.74 -5.10 -14.14
C LEU A 76 15.16 -5.33 -13.63
N SER A 77 16.05 -4.36 -13.81
CA SER A 77 17.41 -4.40 -13.25
C SER A 77 17.38 -4.40 -11.73
N TRP A 78 16.59 -3.51 -11.13
CA TRP A 78 16.40 -3.45 -9.68
C TRP A 78 15.84 -4.77 -9.14
N LEU A 79 14.79 -5.31 -9.77
CA LEU A 79 14.18 -6.60 -9.41
C LEU A 79 15.20 -7.75 -9.43
N ARG A 80 16.09 -7.79 -10.42
CA ARG A 80 17.17 -8.80 -10.45
C ARG A 80 18.18 -8.59 -9.33
N SER A 81 18.50 -7.34 -9.01
CA SER A 81 19.45 -7.02 -7.94
C SER A 81 18.96 -7.50 -6.57
N VAL A 82 17.63 -7.48 -6.36
CA VAL A 82 16.96 -8.06 -5.18
C VAL A 82 16.62 -9.56 -5.35
N GLY A 83 17.15 -10.24 -6.37
CA GLY A 83 16.99 -11.69 -6.54
C GLY A 83 15.68 -12.14 -7.19
N CYS A 84 14.92 -11.24 -7.83
CA CYS A 84 13.76 -11.55 -8.66
C CYS A 84 14.17 -11.69 -10.14
N GLY A 85 14.41 -12.92 -10.59
CA GLY A 85 14.69 -13.24 -11.98
C GLY A 85 14.06 -14.57 -12.40
N GLY A 86 14.09 -14.86 -13.70
CA GLY A 86 13.51 -16.10 -14.25
C GLY A 86 12.03 -16.24 -13.91
N ASP A 87 11.62 -17.43 -13.48
CA ASP A 87 10.21 -17.76 -13.19
C ASP A 87 9.60 -16.87 -12.10
N LYS A 88 10.40 -16.46 -11.09
CA LYS A 88 9.92 -15.56 -10.03
C LYS A 88 9.49 -14.21 -10.57
N LEU A 89 10.17 -13.70 -11.61
CA LEU A 89 9.79 -12.46 -12.25
C LEU A 89 8.46 -12.61 -12.99
N VAL A 90 8.27 -13.73 -13.69
CA VAL A 90 7.01 -14.04 -14.39
C VAL A 90 5.86 -14.09 -13.41
N ASP A 91 6.01 -14.83 -12.31
CA ASP A 91 4.99 -14.94 -11.28
C ASP A 91 4.70 -13.58 -10.62
N LEU A 92 5.72 -12.80 -10.30
CA LEU A 92 5.56 -11.46 -9.74
C LEU A 92 4.77 -10.55 -10.68
N VAL A 93 5.10 -10.54 -11.98
CA VAL A 93 4.41 -9.72 -12.99
C VAL A 93 2.96 -10.16 -13.18
N ARG A 94 2.67 -11.46 -13.09
CA ARG A 94 1.29 -11.98 -13.13
C ARG A 94 0.45 -11.49 -11.95
N HIS A 95 1.01 -11.51 -10.74
CA HIS A 95 0.27 -11.15 -9.52
C HIS A 95 0.23 -9.63 -9.28
N ALA A 96 1.28 -8.91 -9.66
CA ALA A 96 1.44 -7.48 -9.43
C ALA A 96 1.96 -6.77 -10.69
N PRO A 97 1.15 -6.69 -11.77
CA PRO A 97 1.59 -6.12 -13.04
C PRO A 97 1.98 -4.63 -12.98
N GLY A 98 1.58 -3.93 -11.90
CA GLY A 98 1.89 -2.51 -11.68
C GLY A 98 3.33 -2.26 -11.28
N ILE A 99 4.04 -3.30 -10.86
CA ILE A 99 5.45 -3.18 -10.51
C ILE A 99 6.29 -2.67 -11.68
N LEU A 100 5.93 -3.03 -12.91
CA LEU A 100 6.62 -2.59 -14.14
C LEU A 100 6.45 -1.09 -14.44
N SER A 101 5.51 -0.41 -13.76
CA SER A 101 5.30 1.03 -13.85
C SER A 101 5.81 1.79 -12.62
N ALA A 102 6.37 1.11 -11.63
CA ALA A 102 6.89 1.76 -10.43
C ALA A 102 8.21 2.48 -10.73
N SER A 103 8.41 3.65 -10.14
CA SER A 103 9.72 4.34 -10.16
C SER A 103 10.68 3.61 -9.22
N VAL A 104 11.91 3.34 -9.67
CA VAL A 104 12.93 2.74 -8.81
C VAL A 104 13.26 3.70 -7.66
N ASP A 105 13.55 4.95 -7.99
CA ASP A 105 14.02 5.96 -7.04
C ASP A 105 12.89 6.47 -6.13
N ASP A 106 11.69 6.67 -6.68
CA ASP A 106 10.58 7.26 -5.91
C ASP A 106 9.72 6.23 -5.17
N HIS A 107 9.81 4.95 -5.55
CA HIS A 107 8.92 3.92 -5.02
C HIS A 107 9.64 2.65 -4.57
N LEU A 108 10.37 1.95 -5.43
CA LEU A 108 10.90 0.63 -5.11
C LEU A 108 12.02 0.67 -4.05
N GLU A 109 12.99 1.58 -4.17
CA GLU A 109 14.02 1.78 -3.15
C GLU A 109 13.43 2.28 -1.82
N PRO A 110 12.56 3.31 -1.81
CA PRO A 110 11.84 3.71 -0.62
C PRO A 110 11.08 2.58 0.08
N LEU A 111 10.38 1.74 -0.70
CA LEU A 111 9.60 0.64 -0.16
C LEU A 111 10.51 -0.44 0.44
N ALA A 112 11.62 -0.76 -0.22
CA ALA A 112 12.60 -1.71 0.29
C ALA A 112 13.23 -1.24 1.60
N ALA A 113 13.54 0.06 1.72
CA ALA A 113 14.03 0.63 2.96
C ALA A 113 12.96 0.62 4.06
N LEU A 114 11.70 0.96 3.74
CA LEU A 114 10.60 0.86 4.72
C LEU A 114 10.43 -0.58 5.24
N VAL A 115 10.53 -1.56 4.35
CA VAL A 115 10.53 -3.00 4.69
C VAL A 115 11.74 -3.36 5.56
N GLN A 116 12.93 -2.82 5.28
CA GLN A 116 14.13 -3.05 6.07
C GLN A 116 14.03 -2.42 7.47
N GLU A 117 13.49 -1.21 7.57
CA GLU A 117 13.18 -0.55 8.84
C GLU A 117 12.13 -1.28 9.67
N ALA A 118 11.27 -2.08 9.02
CA ALA A 118 10.34 -3.00 9.67
C ALA A 118 11.00 -4.34 10.08
N GLY A 119 12.32 -4.48 9.92
CA GLY A 119 13.05 -5.71 10.23
C GLY A 119 12.96 -6.79 9.14
N GLY A 120 12.38 -6.47 7.98
CA GLY A 120 12.40 -7.32 6.80
C GLY A 120 13.74 -7.23 6.05
N ARG A 121 13.88 -8.02 4.99
CA ARG A 121 14.96 -7.83 4.00
C ARG A 121 14.38 -7.11 2.78
N PRO A 122 15.18 -6.36 2.00
CA PRO A 122 14.71 -5.74 0.75
C PRO A 122 14.00 -6.70 -0.20
N GLN A 123 14.40 -7.98 -0.22
CA GLN A 123 13.78 -9.02 -1.04
C GLN A 123 12.36 -9.37 -0.60
N ASN A 124 11.97 -9.06 0.65
CA ASN A 124 10.60 -9.27 1.12
C ASN A 124 9.59 -8.42 0.34
N VAL A 125 9.99 -7.31 -0.28
CA VAL A 125 9.13 -6.53 -1.20
C VAL A 125 8.58 -7.40 -2.32
N LEU A 126 9.35 -8.39 -2.78
CA LEU A 126 8.94 -9.32 -3.83
C LEU A 126 7.92 -10.35 -3.35
N GLY A 127 8.01 -10.73 -2.06
CA GLY A 127 7.10 -11.70 -1.43
C GLY A 127 5.76 -11.09 -1.04
N MET A 128 5.65 -9.76 -1.07
CA MET A 128 4.39 -9.05 -0.91
C MET A 128 3.57 -9.22 -2.18
N CYS A 129 2.83 -10.33 -2.30
CA CYS A 129 1.89 -10.61 -3.40
C CYS A 129 0.67 -9.67 -3.40
N CYS A 130 0.82 -8.43 -2.92
CA CYS A 130 -0.24 -7.44 -2.85
C CYS A 130 -0.04 -6.41 -3.99
N PRO A 131 -0.84 -6.46 -5.08
CA PRO A 131 -0.72 -5.47 -6.15
C PRO A 131 -0.88 -4.03 -5.67
N GLY A 132 -1.72 -3.81 -4.65
CA GLY A 132 -2.01 -2.49 -4.09
C GLY A 132 -0.81 -1.80 -3.43
N ILE A 133 0.20 -2.54 -2.97
CA ILE A 133 1.38 -1.92 -2.32
C ILE A 133 2.26 -1.15 -3.32
N PHE A 134 2.18 -1.51 -4.60
CA PHE A 134 2.87 -0.79 -5.68
C PHE A 134 2.09 0.42 -6.19
N GLU A 135 0.85 0.59 -5.74
CA GLU A 135 -0.04 1.67 -6.17
C GLU A 135 -0.12 2.79 -5.13
N VAL A 136 0.09 2.47 -3.85
CA VAL A 136 0.08 3.46 -2.75
C VAL A 136 1.47 4.06 -2.59
N PRO A 137 1.65 5.39 -2.75
CA PRO A 137 2.94 6.04 -2.58
C PRO A 137 3.60 5.68 -1.24
N VAL A 138 4.90 5.38 -1.25
CA VAL A 138 5.61 4.94 -0.04
C VAL A 138 5.53 5.97 1.10
N GLY A 139 5.49 7.27 0.78
CA GLY A 139 5.26 8.31 1.78
C GLY A 139 3.95 8.13 2.56
N GLN A 140 2.89 7.64 1.91
CA GLN A 140 1.62 7.32 2.58
C GLN A 140 1.74 6.07 3.45
N LEU A 141 2.46 5.04 2.98
CA LEU A 141 2.73 3.84 3.78
C LEU A 141 3.52 4.18 5.04
N ALA A 142 4.55 5.04 4.92
CA ALA A 142 5.33 5.52 6.05
C ALA A 142 4.50 6.40 7.01
N ALA A 143 3.65 7.28 6.46
CA ALA A 143 2.77 8.10 7.27
C ALA A 143 1.74 7.25 8.04
N ALA A 144 1.19 6.19 7.43
CA ALA A 144 0.34 5.23 8.13
C ALA A 144 1.05 4.55 9.31
N ARG A 145 2.33 4.16 9.14
CA ARG A 145 3.16 3.63 10.24
C ARG A 145 3.22 4.61 11.40
N LEU A 146 3.46 5.90 11.12
CA LEU A 146 3.50 6.94 12.14
C LEU A 146 2.15 7.09 12.84
N VAL A 147 1.02 7.14 12.12
CA VAL A 147 -0.30 7.22 12.75
C VAL A 147 -0.54 6.03 13.68
N LEU A 148 -0.22 4.82 13.24
CA LEU A 148 -0.37 3.61 14.05
C LEU A 148 0.44 3.67 15.34
N ARG A 149 1.69 4.15 15.27
CA ARG A 149 2.53 4.38 16.46
C ARG A 149 1.91 5.42 17.39
N HIS A 150 1.38 6.52 16.87
CA HIS A 150 0.70 7.54 17.69
C HIS A 150 -0.60 7.03 18.31
N MET A 151 -1.25 6.05 17.69
CA MET A 151 -2.39 5.34 18.26
C MET A 151 -1.98 4.29 19.32
N GLY A 152 -0.68 4.13 19.57
CA GLY A 152 -0.16 3.21 20.59
C GLY A 152 0.18 1.81 20.08
N ALA A 153 0.11 1.56 18.77
CA ALA A 153 0.59 0.29 18.22
C ALA A 153 2.11 0.17 18.41
N SER A 154 2.56 -1.00 18.86
CA SER A 154 3.99 -1.28 19.01
C SER A 154 4.68 -1.30 17.64
N GLU A 155 5.95 -0.91 17.59
CA GLU A 155 6.70 -0.92 16.33
C GLU A 155 6.80 -2.34 15.74
N GLY A 156 6.85 -3.36 16.61
CA GLY A 156 6.80 -4.76 16.22
C GLY A 156 5.48 -5.12 15.53
N ALA A 157 4.34 -4.75 16.10
CA ALA A 157 3.03 -5.02 15.52
C ALA A 157 2.84 -4.34 14.16
N VAL A 158 3.24 -3.07 14.03
CA VAL A 158 3.15 -2.34 12.75
C VAL A 158 4.06 -2.96 11.69
N SER A 159 5.26 -3.35 12.10
CA SER A 159 6.22 -4.04 11.21
C SER A 159 5.70 -5.40 10.76
N GLN A 160 5.11 -6.20 11.67
CA GLN A 160 4.49 -7.48 11.33
C GLN A 160 3.31 -7.27 10.39
N LEU A 161 2.47 -6.26 10.61
CA LEU A 161 1.36 -5.94 9.71
C LEU A 161 1.86 -5.64 8.30
N LEU A 162 2.90 -4.81 8.17
CA LEU A 162 3.50 -4.50 6.87
C LEU A 162 4.06 -5.76 6.19
N LEU A 163 4.84 -6.57 6.90
CA LEU A 163 5.58 -7.71 6.33
C LEU A 163 4.71 -8.95 6.08
N ARG A 164 3.71 -9.20 6.92
CA ARG A 164 2.89 -10.43 6.90
C ARG A 164 1.53 -10.24 6.24
N ALA A 165 0.94 -9.05 6.35
CA ALA A 165 -0.38 -8.73 5.82
C ALA A 165 -0.35 -7.39 5.04
N PRO A 166 0.46 -7.30 3.97
CA PRO A 166 0.67 -6.06 3.22
C PRO A 166 -0.62 -5.50 2.61
N ASP A 167 -1.57 -6.37 2.28
CA ASP A 167 -2.90 -6.02 1.79
C ASP A 167 -3.76 -5.32 2.85
N VAL A 168 -3.74 -5.83 4.09
CA VAL A 168 -4.40 -5.16 5.22
C VAL A 168 -3.72 -3.83 5.51
N TYR A 169 -2.39 -3.78 5.45
CA TYR A 169 -1.63 -2.56 5.65
C TYR A 169 -1.96 -1.48 4.60
N VAL A 170 -2.10 -1.86 3.33
CA VAL A 170 -2.50 -0.97 2.23
C VAL A 170 -3.94 -0.46 2.43
N GLN A 171 -4.88 -1.34 2.75
CA GLN A 171 -6.27 -0.94 3.02
C GLN A 171 -6.36 0.02 4.20
N LEU A 172 -5.62 -0.25 5.27
CA LEU A 172 -5.53 0.62 6.44
C LEU A 172 -4.93 1.97 6.06
N THR A 173 -3.86 1.99 5.26
CA THR A 173 -3.27 3.23 4.75
C THR A 173 -4.30 4.05 3.99
N GLN A 174 -5.06 3.43 3.08
CA GLN A 174 -6.12 4.10 2.32
C GLN A 174 -7.24 4.62 3.23
N ALA A 175 -7.66 3.85 4.23
CA ALA A 175 -8.65 4.30 5.22
C ALA A 175 -8.15 5.51 6.02
N LEU A 176 -6.90 5.48 6.47
CA LEU A 176 -6.27 6.60 7.17
C LEU A 176 -6.14 7.83 6.28
N MET A 177 -5.83 7.67 4.99
CA MET A 177 -5.84 8.77 4.02
C MET A 177 -7.22 9.44 3.90
N HIS A 178 -8.29 8.67 3.97
CA HIS A 178 -9.66 9.20 3.93
C HIS A 178 -10.07 9.87 5.24
N LEU A 179 -9.61 9.37 6.38
CA LEU A 179 -9.94 9.92 7.70
C LEU A 179 -9.11 11.16 8.04
N PHE A 180 -7.86 11.22 7.56
CA PHE A 180 -6.89 12.26 7.93
C PHE A 180 -6.19 12.87 6.72
N PRO A 181 -6.93 13.42 5.73
CA PRO A 181 -6.33 13.93 4.50
C PRO A 181 -5.32 15.06 4.77
N ASP A 182 -5.65 15.99 5.66
CA ASP A 182 -4.81 17.14 5.99
C ASP A 182 -3.51 16.71 6.68
N TRP A 183 -3.59 15.76 7.59
CA TRP A 183 -2.43 15.24 8.31
C TRP A 183 -1.49 14.51 7.36
N MET A 184 -2.05 13.65 6.51
CA MET A 184 -1.26 12.92 5.53
C MET A 184 -0.64 13.88 4.51
N GLN A 185 -1.27 15.02 4.19
CA GLN A 185 -0.68 16.03 3.32
C GLN A 185 0.41 16.86 4.03
N GLN A 186 0.26 17.18 5.30
CA GLN A 186 1.30 17.86 6.10
C GLN A 186 2.52 16.96 6.35
N HIS A 187 2.27 15.66 6.51
CA HIS A 187 3.28 14.63 6.68
C HIS A 187 3.53 13.83 5.40
N GLN A 188 3.16 14.35 4.23
CA GLN A 188 3.71 13.89 2.97
C GLN A 188 5.18 14.24 3.01
N LEU A 189 5.96 13.28 3.52
CA LEU A 189 7.40 13.37 3.58
C LEU A 189 7.88 13.62 2.16
N SER A 190 8.41 14.82 1.93
CA SER A 190 9.16 15.16 0.72
C SER A 190 10.05 13.97 0.35
N PRO A 191 10.13 13.59 -0.94
CA PRO A 191 10.78 12.35 -1.37
C PRO A 191 12.18 12.29 -0.79
N TRP A 192 12.35 11.41 0.19
CA TRP A 192 13.63 10.86 0.61
C TRP A 192 14.72 11.86 0.99
N ASN A 193 14.50 12.63 2.07
CA ASN A 193 15.62 13.10 2.89
C ASN A 193 16.03 11.98 3.88
N SER A 194 16.53 10.87 3.35
CA SER A 194 16.95 9.67 4.10
C SER A 194 18.02 9.97 5.16
N SER A 195 18.79 11.04 4.97
CA SER A 195 19.71 11.60 5.97
C SER A 195 19.03 12.02 7.28
N LYS A 196 17.75 12.42 7.25
CA LYS A 196 17.03 12.88 8.45
C LYS A 196 16.47 11.73 9.29
N TRP A 197 16.34 10.53 8.71
CA TRP A 197 15.79 9.34 9.37
C TRP A 197 16.85 8.40 9.93
N MET A 198 18.05 8.35 9.30
CA MET A 198 19.19 7.59 9.85
C MET A 198 19.79 8.20 11.12
N ALA A 199 19.41 9.42 11.48
CA ALA A 199 19.76 10.00 12.77
C ALA A 199 18.91 9.39 13.89
N ALA A 200 19.26 8.18 14.32
CA ALA A 200 18.73 7.60 15.53
C ALA A 200 18.99 8.56 16.72
N PRO A 201 17.97 8.88 17.54
CA PRO A 201 18.18 9.63 18.77
C PRO A 201 18.88 8.70 19.77
N GLY A 202 20.22 8.61 19.69
CA GLY A 202 20.99 7.74 20.57
C GLY A 202 22.44 7.48 20.21
N SER A 203 22.94 7.88 19.02
CA SER A 203 24.38 7.80 18.76
C SER A 203 25.09 9.03 19.33
N SER A 204 25.69 8.86 20.50
CA SER A 204 26.57 9.84 21.16
C SER A 204 27.87 9.98 20.38
N SER A 205 27.81 10.67 19.24
CA SER A 205 28.99 11.25 18.58
C SER A 205 29.03 12.73 18.92
N SER A 206 30.06 13.13 19.65
CA SER A 206 30.38 14.51 19.99
C SER A 206 30.67 15.32 18.72
N TYR A 207 29.67 16.02 18.21
CA TYR A 207 29.85 17.10 17.24
C TYR A 207 29.18 18.39 17.72
N SER A 208 29.98 19.43 17.58
CA SER A 208 29.80 20.83 17.95
C SER A 208 28.49 21.47 17.50
N SER A 209 27.95 22.30 18.41
CA SER A 209 26.87 23.27 18.29
C SER A 209 26.64 23.85 16.89
N GLY A 210 25.68 23.26 16.17
CA GLY A 210 24.95 23.88 15.06
C GLY A 210 23.46 23.71 15.32
N THR A 211 22.71 24.82 15.30
CA THR A 211 21.26 24.89 15.57
C THR A 211 20.46 23.96 14.64
N ALA A 212 20.12 22.77 15.13
CA ALA A 212 19.22 21.84 14.46
C ALA A 212 17.80 22.41 14.44
N HIS A 213 17.32 22.81 13.27
CA HIS A 213 15.92 23.11 13.02
C HIS A 213 15.12 21.81 12.79
N GLY A 214 14.22 21.50 13.72
CA GLY A 214 12.91 20.92 13.44
C GLY A 214 12.84 19.43 13.14
N ALA A 215 12.85 18.60 14.18
CA ALA A 215 11.89 17.51 14.24
C ALA A 215 10.53 18.17 14.51
N ALA A 216 9.62 18.15 13.54
CA ALA A 216 8.29 18.71 13.72
C ALA A 216 7.56 17.87 14.79
N ALA A 217 7.52 18.38 16.01
CA ALA A 217 6.63 17.83 17.03
C ALA A 217 5.20 17.92 16.48
N CYS A 218 4.51 16.77 16.44
CA CYS A 218 3.10 16.74 16.07
C CYS A 218 2.34 17.72 16.97
N PRO A 219 1.52 18.65 16.43
CA PRO A 219 0.74 19.55 17.27
C PRO A 219 -0.10 18.72 18.24
N PRO A 220 0.04 18.91 19.57
CA PRO A 220 -0.68 18.11 20.56
C PRO A 220 -2.21 18.19 20.38
N ASP A 221 -2.70 19.28 19.82
CA ASP A 221 -4.12 19.50 19.55
C ASP A 221 -4.65 18.63 18.40
N PHE A 222 -3.83 18.25 17.43
CA PHE A 222 -4.30 17.50 16.25
C PHE A 222 -4.76 16.08 16.62
N LEU A 223 -3.98 15.36 17.43
CA LEU A 223 -4.36 14.03 17.90
C LEU A 223 -5.56 14.10 18.84
N LEU A 224 -5.69 15.17 19.61
CA LEU A 224 -6.87 15.41 20.44
C LEU A 224 -8.12 15.65 19.57
N GLN A 225 -7.99 16.44 18.49
CA GLN A 225 -9.08 16.70 17.54
C GLN A 225 -9.44 15.46 16.71
N ALA A 226 -8.46 14.69 16.27
CA ALA A 226 -8.63 13.41 15.59
C ALA A 226 -9.31 12.37 16.48
N LYS A 227 -8.89 12.28 17.76
CA LYS A 227 -9.53 11.44 18.78
C LYS A 227 -11.00 11.84 19.00
N ARG A 228 -11.28 13.16 19.08
CA ARG A 228 -12.63 13.70 19.30
C ARG A 228 -13.58 13.53 18.11
N LEU A 229 -13.12 13.79 16.88
CA LEU A 229 -13.97 13.81 15.68
C LEU A 229 -14.17 12.43 15.05
N HIS A 230 -13.18 11.54 15.18
CA HIS A 230 -13.17 10.28 14.45
C HIS A 230 -13.08 9.04 15.35
N GLY A 231 -13.16 9.19 16.69
CA GLY A 231 -13.03 8.07 17.64
C GLY A 231 -13.85 6.84 17.26
N CYS A 232 -15.12 7.00 16.89
CA CYS A 232 -15.98 5.89 16.45
C CYS A 232 -15.55 5.26 15.10
N GLN A 233 -15.07 6.05 14.14
CA GLN A 233 -14.63 5.57 12.82
C GLN A 233 -13.26 4.89 12.90
N VAL A 234 -12.31 5.51 13.61
CA VAL A 234 -10.98 4.96 13.88
C VAL A 234 -11.11 3.65 14.64
N ARG A 235 -11.96 3.61 15.68
CA ARG A 235 -12.28 2.39 16.41
C ARG A 235 -12.85 1.32 15.49
N ARG A 236 -13.80 1.66 14.62
CA ARG A 236 -14.36 0.72 13.65
C ARG A 236 -13.30 0.18 12.68
N CYS A 237 -12.40 1.03 12.18
CA CYS A 237 -11.30 0.61 11.32
C CYS A 237 -10.31 -0.29 12.08
N LEU A 238 -9.93 0.06 13.31
CA LEU A 238 -9.03 -0.77 14.13
C LEU A 238 -9.67 -2.12 14.49
N LEU A 239 -10.96 -2.15 14.81
CA LEU A 239 -11.71 -3.39 15.03
C LEU A 239 -11.80 -4.23 13.75
N GLN A 240 -11.91 -3.60 12.58
CA GLN A 240 -11.84 -4.32 11.30
C GLN A 240 -10.45 -4.88 11.02
N VAL A 241 -9.39 -4.15 11.39
CA VAL A 241 -8.01 -4.64 11.29
C VAL A 241 -7.78 -5.80 12.25
N LEU A 242 -8.25 -5.72 13.49
CA LEU A 242 -8.21 -6.85 14.43
C LEU A 242 -8.96 -8.06 13.92
N ALA A 243 -10.20 -7.86 13.47
CA ALA A 243 -10.98 -8.95 12.90
C ALA A 243 -10.30 -9.56 11.67
N ALA A 244 -9.64 -8.74 10.85
CA ALA A 244 -8.85 -9.21 9.72
C ALA A 244 -7.61 -10.00 10.17
N LEU A 245 -6.89 -9.52 11.19
CA LEU A 245 -5.74 -10.22 11.78
C LEU A 245 -6.14 -11.57 12.39
N ASP A 246 -7.27 -11.63 13.12
CA ASP A 246 -7.82 -12.87 13.68
C ASP A 246 -8.29 -13.84 12.59
N ALA A 247 -8.87 -13.31 11.50
CA ALA A 247 -9.29 -14.11 10.35
C ALA A 247 -8.11 -14.60 9.51
N PHE A 248 -6.96 -13.93 9.55
CA PHE A 248 -5.76 -14.26 8.77
C PHE A 248 -4.97 -15.45 9.33
N LYS A 249 -5.61 -16.40 10.01
CA LYS A 249 -4.98 -17.65 10.43
C LYS A 249 -4.67 -18.47 9.16
N PRO A 250 -3.40 -18.58 8.71
CA PRO A 250 -3.11 -19.17 7.42
C PRO A 250 -3.47 -20.66 7.43
N GLN A 251 -4.18 -21.11 6.39
CA GLN A 251 -4.63 -22.50 6.26
C GLN A 251 -3.52 -23.45 5.73
N GLY A 252 -2.24 -23.15 5.95
CA GLY A 252 -1.14 -23.88 5.33
C GLY A 252 0.17 -23.93 6.13
N ALA A 253 1.02 -24.89 5.76
CA ALA A 253 2.23 -25.34 6.48
C ALA A 253 3.42 -24.36 6.53
N VAL A 254 3.23 -23.08 6.24
CA VAL A 254 4.24 -22.08 6.61
C VAL A 254 4.09 -21.88 8.11
N GLU A 255 5.15 -22.16 8.86
CA GLU A 255 5.23 -22.06 10.32
C GLU A 255 4.79 -20.66 10.76
N TRP A 256 3.49 -20.52 10.99
CA TRP A 256 2.86 -19.34 11.51
C TRP A 256 3.23 -19.31 12.99
N ASP A 257 4.06 -18.33 13.36
CA ASP A 257 4.32 -18.06 14.75
C ASP A 257 3.04 -17.49 15.38
N ALA A 258 2.19 -18.41 15.82
CA ALA A 258 0.92 -18.09 16.45
C ALA A 258 1.13 -17.16 17.64
N ALA A 259 2.27 -17.25 18.35
CA ALA A 259 2.58 -16.36 19.46
C ALA A 259 2.83 -14.92 18.97
N ALA A 260 3.52 -14.72 17.85
CA ALA A 260 3.73 -13.39 17.28
C ALA A 260 2.41 -12.75 16.79
N ALA A 261 1.52 -13.55 16.21
CA ALA A 261 0.21 -13.07 15.77
C ALA A 261 -0.72 -12.74 16.94
N GLU A 262 -0.77 -13.60 17.97
CA GLU A 262 -1.49 -13.32 19.22
C GLU A 262 -0.94 -12.08 19.91
N THR A 263 0.38 -11.88 19.89
CA THR A 263 1.01 -10.66 20.42
C THR A 263 0.58 -9.42 19.63
N ALA A 264 0.59 -9.48 18.30
CA ALA A 264 0.14 -8.36 17.47
C ALA A 264 -1.35 -8.04 17.65
N ALA A 265 -2.21 -9.07 17.74
CA ALA A 265 -3.62 -8.90 18.03
C ALA A 265 -3.84 -8.30 19.43
N ALA A 266 -3.10 -8.76 20.44
CA ALA A 266 -3.13 -8.20 21.79
C ALA A 266 -2.67 -6.74 21.82
N ASP A 267 -1.61 -6.39 21.10
CA ASP A 267 -1.11 -5.01 20.99
C ASP A 267 -2.15 -4.08 20.35
N VAL A 268 -2.80 -4.53 19.28
CA VAL A 268 -3.84 -3.73 18.61
C VAL A 268 -5.10 -3.65 19.48
N GLN A 269 -5.49 -4.71 20.18
CA GLN A 269 -6.60 -4.66 21.15
C GLN A 269 -6.28 -3.73 22.31
N HIS A 270 -5.05 -3.75 22.82
CA HIS A 270 -4.60 -2.82 23.85
C HIS A 270 -4.62 -1.36 23.35
N ALA A 271 -4.28 -1.11 22.09
CA ALA A 271 -4.42 0.21 21.48
C ALA A 271 -5.88 0.67 21.39
N ILE A 272 -6.81 -0.24 21.06
CA ILE A 272 -8.25 0.02 21.08
C ILE A 272 -8.74 0.32 22.50
N ASP A 273 -8.33 -0.48 23.49
CA ASP A 273 -8.72 -0.27 24.89
C ASP A 273 -8.16 1.05 25.43
N GLY A 274 -6.95 1.43 25.00
CA GLY A 274 -6.34 2.73 25.31
C GLY A 274 -7.11 3.90 24.69
N LEU A 275 -7.62 3.73 23.46
CA LEU A 275 -8.53 4.70 22.83
C LEU A 275 -9.87 4.79 23.58
N ASP A 276 -10.46 3.66 23.97
CA ASP A 276 -11.72 3.61 24.72
C ASP A 276 -11.58 4.28 26.11
N ARG A 277 -10.46 4.04 26.83
CA ARG A 277 -10.17 4.74 28.09
C ARG A 277 -9.99 6.25 27.90
N ALA A 278 -9.23 6.66 26.90
CA ALA A 278 -9.04 8.09 26.60
C ALA A 278 -10.36 8.79 26.25
N LEU A 279 -11.27 8.11 25.54
CA LEU A 279 -12.61 8.61 25.23
C LEU A 279 -13.50 8.71 26.49
N LEU A 280 -13.40 7.74 27.40
CA LEU A 280 -14.14 7.74 28.67
C LEU A 280 -13.65 8.83 29.62
N ASP A 281 -12.34 9.04 29.72
CA ASP A 281 -11.74 10.11 30.54
C ASP A 281 -12.16 11.49 30.03
N GLU A 282 -12.32 11.67 28.71
CA GLU A 282 -12.85 12.92 28.14
C GLU A 282 -14.33 13.16 28.46
N GLN A 283 -15.16 12.11 28.55
CA GLN A 283 -16.57 12.26 28.95
C GLN A 283 -16.73 12.71 30.41
N HIS A 284 -15.73 12.43 31.25
CA HIS A 284 -15.72 12.78 32.67
C HIS A 284 -14.86 14.01 32.98
N ALA A 285 -14.14 14.56 31.99
CA ALA A 285 -13.41 15.81 32.16
C ALA A 285 -14.42 16.94 32.42
N PRO A 286 -14.28 17.72 33.51
CA PRO A 286 -15.16 18.84 33.77
C PRO A 286 -15.14 19.79 32.58
N PRO A 287 -16.28 20.39 32.18
CA PRO A 287 -16.31 21.34 31.08
C PRO A 287 -15.30 22.43 31.41
N TYR A 288 -14.28 22.56 30.56
CA TYR A 288 -13.26 23.60 30.70
C TYR A 288 -13.98 24.94 30.84
N VAL A 289 -13.85 25.56 32.00
CA VAL A 289 -14.28 26.94 32.20
C VAL A 289 -13.38 27.77 31.30
N VAL A 290 -13.95 28.28 30.21
CA VAL A 290 -13.30 29.28 29.37
C VAL A 290 -13.16 30.53 30.25
N CYS A 291 -11.99 30.72 30.86
CA CYS A 291 -11.66 31.96 31.54
C CYS A 291 -11.57 33.05 30.46
N ALA A 292 -12.52 33.99 30.50
CA ALA A 292 -12.56 35.19 29.68
C ALA A 292 -11.46 36.19 30.06
#